data_AF-U2ECW1-F1
#
_entry.id   AF-U2ECW1-F1
#
_cell.length_a   1.000
_cell.length_b   1.000
_cell.length_c   1.000
_cell.angle_alpha   90.00
_cell.angle_beta   90.00
_cell.angle_gamma   90.00
#
_symmetry.space_group_name_H-M   'P 1'
#
loop_
_entity.id
_entity.type
_entity.pdbx_description
1 polymer ?
#
loop_
_entity_poly.entity_id
_entity_poly.type
_entity_poly.pdbx_seq_one_letter_code
_entity_poly.pdbx_strand_id
1 'polypeptide(L)'
;MPRTSKNKFEIINDEIHISKEGWPLIGLTTYREDYYEELTSKTWTLTKANSETDDKGYLSNKTLGLLHRYIVAKWYGQDVLDTMTQKGFVVDHLNNNHTDCRISNLEFLKKAYNTAKGQAFDVDSKMMEHHIAVNIFKDFSTGCYQITIGCNDDIVGETKDGKKYHITAIMLLYDCDYSIVVNDAENILRIYETEGRIDVTKTYACDVKVRKAIDIQLTEEEKNGAVVIRDGIPYLILGTGNTFLNSVHFEKGWQPPEKK
;
A
#
# COMPACT_ATOMS: atom_id res chain seq x y z
N MET A 1 29.36 11.45 26.75
CA MET A 1 28.60 10.22 26.42
C MET A 1 27.95 10.43 25.07
N PRO A 2 27.99 9.46 24.13
CA PRO A 2 27.18 9.53 22.92
C PRO A 2 25.73 9.70 23.35
N ARG A 3 25.01 10.69 22.81
CA ARG A 3 23.59 10.84 23.10
C ARG A 3 22.86 9.64 22.49
N THR A 4 22.37 8.74 23.33
CA THR A 4 21.44 7.69 22.93
C THR A 4 20.22 8.34 22.28
N SER A 5 19.71 7.74 21.21
CA SER A 5 18.49 8.21 20.57
C SER A 5 17.32 8.26 21.57
N LYS A 6 16.41 9.22 21.40
CA LYS A 6 15.16 9.28 22.18
C LYS A 6 14.07 8.35 21.63
N ASN A 7 14.32 7.67 20.52
CA ASN A 7 13.41 6.68 19.95
C ASN A 7 13.76 5.28 20.44
N LYS A 8 12.77 4.39 20.46
CA LYS A 8 12.94 2.94 20.59
C LYS A 8 12.92 2.34 19.18
N PHE A 9 13.80 1.36 18.96
CA PHE A 9 13.92 0.63 17.70
C PHE A 9 13.78 -0.87 17.96
N GLU A 10 12.95 -1.53 17.17
CA GLU A 10 12.75 -2.99 17.23
C GLU A 10 12.82 -3.57 15.82
N ILE A 11 13.51 -4.69 15.65
CA ILE A 11 13.50 -5.43 14.38
C ILE A 11 12.40 -6.48 14.47
N ILE A 12 11.41 -6.39 13.57
CA ILE A 12 10.27 -7.30 13.49
C ILE A 12 10.07 -7.65 12.02
N ASN A 13 10.17 -8.93 11.66
CA ASN A 13 9.94 -9.42 10.29
C ASN A 13 10.71 -8.63 9.20
N ASP A 14 12.03 -8.45 9.38
CA ASP A 14 12.89 -7.67 8.47
C ASP A 14 12.48 -6.19 8.32
N GLU A 15 11.78 -5.63 9.31
CA GLU A 15 11.44 -4.22 9.39
C GLU A 15 11.99 -3.60 10.67
N ILE A 16 12.38 -2.33 10.60
CA ILE A 16 12.73 -1.50 11.76
C ILE A 16 11.49 -0.72 12.17
N HIS A 17 10.99 -1.01 13.35
CA HIS A 17 9.88 -0.32 14.00
C HIS A 17 10.45 0.80 14.87
N ILE A 18 10.08 2.04 14.55
CA ILE A 18 10.55 3.25 15.22
C ILE A 18 9.40 3.81 16.05
N SER A 19 9.57 3.82 17.36
CA SER A 19 8.57 4.37 18.28
C SER A 19 9.19 5.39 19.23
N LYS A 20 8.33 6.20 19.85
CA LYS A 20 8.70 7.17 20.88
C LYS A 20 7.52 7.33 21.82
N GLU A 21 7.81 7.50 23.10
CA GLU A 21 6.78 7.79 24.11
C GLU A 21 5.91 8.99 23.66
N GLY A 22 4.59 8.80 23.72
CA GLY A 22 3.59 9.80 23.31
C GLY A 22 3.31 9.85 21.80
N TRP A 23 3.93 9.02 20.95
CA TRP A 23 3.53 8.92 19.54
C TRP A 23 2.25 8.10 19.37
N PRO A 24 1.28 8.58 18.56
CA PRO A 24 0.07 7.83 18.22
C PRO A 24 0.29 6.92 16.98
N LEU A 25 1.54 6.55 16.71
CA LEU A 25 1.94 5.82 15.50
C LEU A 25 3.26 5.08 15.71
N ILE A 26 3.55 4.14 14.81
CA ILE A 26 4.84 3.47 14.66
C ILE A 26 5.41 3.87 13.30
N GLY A 27 6.64 4.35 13.28
CA GLY A 27 7.40 4.54 12.05
C GLY A 27 7.95 3.21 11.55
N LEU A 28 7.91 2.97 10.26
CA LEU A 28 8.38 1.72 9.66
C LEU A 28 9.46 2.01 8.62
N THR A 29 10.46 1.16 8.55
CA THR A 29 11.33 1.05 7.39
C THR A 29 11.88 -0.36 7.25
N THR A 30 12.40 -0.71 6.08
CA THR A 30 12.98 -2.04 5.85
C THR A 30 14.30 -2.16 6.61
N TYR A 31 14.55 -3.31 7.21
CA TYR A 31 15.83 -3.59 7.85
C TYR A 31 16.92 -3.89 6.80
N ARG A 32 18.11 -3.32 7.01
CA ARG A 32 19.34 -3.71 6.32
C ARG A 32 20.51 -3.41 7.24
N GLU A 33 21.43 -4.36 7.34
CA GLU A 33 22.51 -4.32 8.34
C GLU A 33 23.43 -3.09 8.17
N ASP A 34 23.78 -2.75 6.94
CA ASP A 34 24.74 -1.68 6.58
C ASP A 34 24.33 -0.27 7.01
N TYR A 35 23.06 -0.05 7.35
CA TYR A 35 22.56 1.26 7.79
C TYR A 35 21.85 1.26 9.12
N TYR A 36 21.72 0.09 9.75
CA TYR A 36 20.97 -0.05 10.99
C TYR A 36 21.58 0.78 12.13
N GLU A 37 22.90 0.68 12.33
CA GLU A 37 23.60 1.43 13.37
C GLU A 37 23.48 2.95 13.15
N GLU A 38 23.69 3.41 11.91
CA GLU A 38 23.57 4.84 11.55
C GLU A 38 22.16 5.38 11.80
N LEU A 39 21.14 4.63 11.38
CA LEU A 39 19.73 5.02 11.52
C LEU A 39 19.30 5.08 13.00
N THR A 40 19.66 4.06 13.79
CA THR A 40 19.27 3.94 15.21
C THR A 40 20.10 4.85 16.13
N SER A 41 21.27 5.29 15.65
CA SER A 41 22.08 6.35 16.25
C SER A 41 21.36 7.71 16.29
N LYS A 42 20.33 7.94 15.47
CA LYS A 42 19.66 9.26 15.36
C LYS A 42 18.34 9.29 16.10
N THR A 43 18.00 10.48 16.60
CA THR A 43 16.64 10.78 17.08
C THR A 43 15.79 11.30 15.93
N TRP A 44 14.74 10.56 15.61
CA TRP A 44 13.71 10.89 14.64
C TRP A 44 12.55 11.63 15.30
N THR A 45 12.07 12.66 14.60
CA THR A 45 10.92 13.48 14.97
C THR A 45 9.98 13.62 13.79
N LEU A 46 8.69 13.74 14.08
CA LEU A 46 7.72 14.10 13.04
C LEU A 46 7.91 15.56 12.66
N THR A 47 7.89 15.86 11.36
CA THR A 47 7.73 17.23 10.88
C THR A 47 6.38 17.77 11.32
N LYS A 48 6.19 19.10 11.26
CA LYS A 48 4.85 19.65 11.46
C LYS A 48 3.90 19.06 10.42
N ALA A 49 2.79 18.53 10.89
CA ALA A 49 1.63 18.21 10.07
C ALA A 49 1.20 19.43 9.25
N ASN A 50 0.74 19.22 8.03
CA ASN A 50 -0.05 20.25 7.36
C ASN A 50 -1.38 20.38 8.11
N SER A 51 -1.68 21.59 8.59
CA SER A 51 -2.79 21.86 9.53
C SER A 51 -4.20 21.61 8.99
N GLU A 52 -4.33 21.21 7.73
CA GLU A 52 -5.59 20.99 7.02
C GLU A 52 -5.84 19.52 6.69
N THR A 53 -4.98 18.61 7.16
CA THR A 53 -5.03 17.17 6.85
C THR A 53 -4.72 16.33 8.08
N ASP A 54 -5.19 15.08 8.12
CA ASP A 54 -4.79 14.07 9.13
C ASP A 54 -3.32 13.60 9.00
N ASP A 55 -2.52 14.28 8.18
CA ASP A 55 -1.09 14.01 7.97
C ASP A 55 -0.32 14.20 9.27
N LYS A 56 0.25 13.12 9.81
CA LYS A 56 1.06 13.14 11.04
C LYS A 56 2.48 13.69 10.79
N GLY A 57 2.81 14.08 9.56
CA GLY A 57 4.10 14.57 9.11
C GLY A 57 5.08 13.46 8.80
N TYR A 58 6.21 13.83 8.19
CA TYR A 58 7.28 12.91 7.85
C TYR A 58 8.21 12.65 9.03
N LEU A 59 8.77 11.44 9.09
CA LEU A 59 9.91 11.16 9.97
C LEU A 59 11.14 11.88 9.46
N SER A 60 11.77 12.67 10.33
CA SER A 60 12.93 13.50 9.99
C SER A 60 13.94 13.55 11.12
N ASN A 61 15.20 13.79 10.77
CA ASN A 61 16.23 14.24 11.70
C ASN A 61 17.19 15.24 11.02
N LYS A 62 17.90 16.04 11.83
CA LYS A 62 18.76 17.12 11.31
C LYS A 62 19.98 16.64 10.51
N THR A 63 20.44 15.43 10.73
CA THR A 63 21.67 14.88 10.12
C THR A 63 21.36 14.11 8.84
N LEU A 64 20.37 13.21 8.86
CA LEU A 64 20.03 12.36 7.71
C LEU A 64 18.85 12.88 6.88
N GLY A 65 18.21 13.98 7.30
CA GLY A 65 17.06 14.55 6.60
C GLY A 65 15.78 13.74 6.82
N LEU A 66 14.97 13.60 5.76
CA LEU A 66 13.71 12.85 5.77
C LEU A 66 13.99 11.35 5.63
N LEU A 67 13.32 10.53 6.44
CA LEU A 67 13.57 9.09 6.50
C LEU A 67 13.37 8.41 5.15
N HIS A 68 12.26 8.67 4.46
CA HIS A 68 11.98 8.05 3.15
C HIS A 68 13.05 8.38 2.10
N ARG A 69 13.59 9.61 2.10
CA ARG A 69 14.69 9.99 1.19
C ARG A 69 15.99 9.29 1.58
N TYR A 70 16.29 9.24 2.87
CA TYR A 70 17.45 8.52 3.37
C TYR A 70 17.40 7.04 2.95
N ILE A 71 16.27 6.37 3.14
CA ILE A 71 16.11 4.96 2.76
C ILE A 71 16.29 4.77 1.26
N VAL A 72 15.65 5.58 0.43
CA VAL A 72 15.85 5.53 -1.03
C VAL A 72 17.31 5.75 -1.42
N ALA A 73 18.02 6.70 -0.80
CA ALA A 73 19.45 6.90 -1.05
C ALA A 73 20.29 5.69 -0.68
N LYS A 74 20.00 5.01 0.43
CA LYS A 74 20.73 3.79 0.83
C LYS A 74 20.44 2.62 -0.11
N TRP A 75 19.24 2.53 -0.68
CA TRP A 75 18.85 1.42 -1.57
C TRP A 75 19.24 1.62 -3.03
N TYR A 76 19.10 2.83 -3.58
CA TYR A 76 19.38 3.12 -4.99
C TYR A 76 20.69 3.87 -5.23
N GLY A 77 21.29 4.45 -4.19
CA GLY A 77 22.45 5.35 -4.31
C GLY A 77 22.06 6.82 -4.18
N GLN A 78 22.94 7.60 -3.54
CA GLN A 78 22.73 9.05 -3.36
C GLN A 78 22.74 9.79 -4.70
N ASP A 79 23.58 9.35 -5.64
CA ASP A 79 23.67 9.87 -7.01
C ASP A 79 22.37 9.68 -7.80
N VAL A 80 21.70 8.54 -7.62
CA VAL A 80 20.39 8.28 -8.21
C VAL A 80 19.34 9.22 -7.61
N LEU A 81 19.28 9.34 -6.28
CA LEU A 81 18.36 10.27 -5.60
C LEU A 81 18.56 11.72 -6.08
N ASP A 82 19.80 12.17 -6.18
CA ASP A 82 20.13 13.53 -6.61
C ASP A 82 19.75 13.75 -8.08
N THR A 83 20.07 12.78 -8.95
CA THR A 83 19.71 12.83 -10.39
C THR A 83 18.20 12.90 -10.58
N MET A 84 17.44 12.07 -9.87
CA MET A 84 15.98 12.05 -9.95
C MET A 84 15.39 13.36 -9.40
N THR A 85 15.92 13.86 -8.29
CA THR A 85 15.51 15.15 -7.71
C THR A 85 15.75 16.30 -8.69
N GLN A 86 16.92 16.35 -9.35
CA GLN A 86 17.24 17.35 -10.37
C GLN A 86 16.31 17.27 -11.59
N LYS A 87 15.85 16.06 -11.93
CA LYS A 87 14.86 15.82 -13.00
C LYS A 87 13.41 16.11 -12.56
N GLY A 88 13.19 16.64 -11.37
CA GLY A 88 11.87 17.03 -10.87
C GLY A 88 11.05 15.87 -10.29
N PHE A 89 11.67 14.75 -9.95
CA PHE A 89 11.04 13.66 -9.22
C PHE A 89 11.11 13.89 -7.71
N VAL A 90 10.10 13.38 -7.01
CA VAL A 90 10.03 13.25 -5.55
C VAL A 90 9.97 11.78 -5.20
N VAL A 91 10.15 11.46 -3.91
CA VAL A 91 9.94 10.11 -3.38
C VAL A 91 8.51 10.06 -2.86
N ASP A 92 7.67 9.30 -3.55
CA ASP A 92 6.28 9.05 -3.20
C ASP A 92 6.15 7.91 -2.19
N HIS A 93 5.07 7.94 -1.40
CA HIS A 93 4.64 6.82 -0.57
C HIS A 93 3.42 6.18 -1.24
N LEU A 94 3.56 4.94 -1.69
CA LEU A 94 2.51 4.25 -2.46
C LEU A 94 1.16 4.24 -1.69
N ASN A 95 1.20 4.02 -0.39
CA ASN A 95 0.02 4.01 0.50
C ASN A 95 -0.32 5.36 1.15
N ASN A 96 0.36 6.45 0.76
CA ASN A 96 0.21 7.79 1.33
C ASN A 96 0.44 7.90 2.86
N ASN A 97 1.07 6.89 3.49
CA ASN A 97 1.46 6.93 4.90
C ASN A 97 2.92 7.39 5.03
N HIS A 98 3.11 8.66 5.38
CA HIS A 98 4.42 9.32 5.53
C HIS A 98 5.35 8.75 6.60
N THR A 99 4.83 7.86 7.45
CA THR A 99 5.61 7.15 8.48
C THR A 99 5.99 5.74 8.07
N ASP A 100 5.47 5.25 6.94
CA ASP A 100 5.83 3.98 6.34
C ASP A 100 6.91 4.16 5.26
N CYS A 101 8.16 4.18 5.69
CA CYS A 101 9.34 4.34 4.85
C CYS A 101 9.98 2.99 4.48
N ARG A 102 9.20 1.90 4.41
CA ARG A 102 9.70 0.61 3.87
C ARG A 102 10.00 0.78 2.38
N ILE A 103 11.09 0.20 1.89
CA ILE A 103 11.53 0.43 0.50
C ILE A 103 10.49 -0.04 -0.53
N SER A 104 9.70 -1.07 -0.19
CA SER A 104 8.57 -1.57 -1.00
C SER A 104 7.37 -0.62 -1.05
N ASN A 105 7.35 0.43 -0.23
CA ASN A 105 6.33 1.48 -0.21
C ASN A 105 6.84 2.80 -0.80
N LEU A 106 8.08 2.86 -1.29
CA LEU A 106 8.70 4.08 -1.80
C LEU A 106 9.03 3.96 -3.29
N GLU A 107 8.69 5.00 -4.05
CA GLU A 107 8.99 5.09 -5.48
C GLU A 107 9.28 6.52 -5.92
N PHE A 108 10.07 6.70 -6.99
CA PHE A 108 10.21 7.99 -7.64
C PHE A 108 8.99 8.32 -8.50
N LEU A 109 8.37 9.46 -8.24
CA LEU A 109 7.28 9.99 -9.06
C LEU A 109 7.53 11.46 -9.39
N LYS A 110 7.20 11.91 -10.61
CA LYS A 110 7.31 13.33 -10.94
C LYS A 110 6.45 14.15 -9.98
N LYS A 111 6.97 15.29 -9.51
CA LYS A 111 6.26 16.13 -8.53
C LYS A 111 4.81 16.42 -8.92
N ALA A 112 4.55 16.74 -10.19
CA ALA A 112 3.20 17.00 -10.69
C ALA A 112 2.26 15.79 -10.54
N TYR A 113 2.74 14.58 -10.83
CA TYR A 113 1.95 13.36 -10.68
C TYR A 113 1.77 12.95 -9.22
N ASN A 114 2.77 13.18 -8.36
CA ASN A 114 2.62 12.99 -6.91
C ASN A 114 1.57 13.94 -6.33
N THR A 115 1.55 15.20 -6.77
CA THR A 115 0.53 16.16 -6.34
C THR A 115 -0.85 15.74 -6.86
N ALA A 116 -0.96 15.28 -8.10
CA ALA A 116 -2.22 14.78 -8.65
C ALA A 116 -2.73 13.54 -7.89
N LYS A 117 -1.88 12.54 -7.66
CA LYS A 117 -2.18 11.33 -6.87
C LYS A 117 -2.74 11.71 -5.49
N GLY A 118 -2.09 12.63 -4.79
CA GLY A 118 -2.51 13.09 -3.47
C GLY A 118 -3.83 13.88 -3.44
N GLN A 119 -4.26 14.45 -4.56
CA GLN A 119 -5.51 15.22 -4.67
C GLN A 119 -6.67 14.43 -5.29
N ALA A 120 -6.38 13.33 -5.97
CA ALA A 120 -7.36 12.45 -6.60
C ALA A 120 -7.31 11.07 -5.94
N PHE A 121 -6.47 10.16 -6.45
CA PHE A 121 -6.39 8.77 -5.99
C PHE A 121 -6.36 8.60 -4.46
N ASP A 122 -5.50 9.32 -3.73
CA ASP A 122 -5.37 9.13 -2.29
C ASP A 122 -6.62 9.61 -1.51
N VAL A 123 -7.32 10.63 -2.02
CA VAL A 123 -8.58 11.13 -1.44
C VAL A 123 -9.71 10.15 -1.74
N ASP A 124 -9.87 9.78 -3.02
CA ASP A 124 -10.94 8.91 -3.48
C ASP A 124 -10.80 7.51 -2.88
N SER A 125 -9.57 6.99 -2.79
CA SER A 125 -9.29 5.69 -2.18
C SER A 125 -9.70 5.67 -0.71
N LYS A 126 -9.54 6.79 0.00
CA LYS A 126 -9.95 6.90 1.41
C LYS A 126 -11.46 6.96 1.55
N MET A 127 -12.13 7.70 0.67
CA MET A 127 -13.60 7.79 0.64
C MET A 127 -14.25 6.46 0.29
N MET A 128 -13.62 5.67 -0.59
CA MET A 128 -14.18 4.43 -1.12
C MET A 128 -13.76 3.16 -0.35
N GLU A 129 -12.91 3.27 0.68
CA GLU A 129 -12.28 2.10 1.34
C GLU A 129 -13.30 1.09 1.89
N HIS A 130 -14.49 1.53 2.29
CA HIS A 130 -15.57 0.65 2.78
C HIS A 130 -16.42 0.02 1.66
N HIS A 131 -16.25 0.44 0.41
CA HIS A 131 -16.89 -0.14 -0.78
C HIS A 131 -15.90 -1.06 -1.52
N ILE A 132 -14.77 -0.49 -1.93
CA ILE A 132 -13.63 -1.20 -2.49
C ILE A 132 -12.32 -0.64 -1.93
N ALA A 133 -11.47 -1.52 -1.40
CA ALA A 133 -10.16 -1.16 -0.87
C ALA A 133 -9.09 -1.31 -1.96
N VAL A 134 -8.79 -0.21 -2.65
CA VAL A 134 -7.77 -0.17 -3.70
C VAL A 134 -6.41 0.20 -3.10
N ASN A 135 -5.40 -0.64 -3.31
CA ASN A 135 -4.04 -0.37 -2.86
C ASN A 135 -3.02 -0.62 -3.96
N ILE A 136 -1.92 0.13 -3.93
CA ILE A 136 -0.78 -0.04 -4.84
C ILE A 136 0.40 -0.57 -4.04
N PHE A 137 1.06 -1.59 -4.58
CA PHE A 137 2.25 -2.19 -4.00
C PHE A 137 3.37 -2.27 -5.02
N LYS A 138 4.62 -2.23 -4.55
CA LYS A 138 5.80 -2.61 -5.32
C LYS A 138 6.39 -3.88 -4.72
N ASP A 139 6.51 -4.91 -5.55
CA ASP A 139 7.33 -6.06 -5.19
C ASP A 139 8.78 -5.77 -5.55
N PHE A 140 9.58 -5.45 -4.53
CA PHE A 140 11.00 -5.14 -4.73
C PHE A 140 11.81 -6.32 -5.30
N SER A 141 11.35 -7.56 -5.10
CA SER A 141 12.05 -8.75 -5.59
C SER A 141 11.89 -8.98 -7.10
N THR A 142 10.79 -8.51 -7.69
CA THR A 142 10.52 -8.64 -9.13
C THR A 142 10.63 -7.30 -9.86
N GLY A 143 10.58 -6.18 -9.14
CA GLY A 143 10.50 -4.84 -9.70
C GLY A 143 9.12 -4.48 -10.25
N CYS A 144 8.13 -5.38 -10.15
CA CYS A 144 6.77 -5.17 -10.64
C CYS A 144 5.90 -4.44 -9.62
N TYR A 145 4.86 -3.79 -10.10
CA TYR A 145 3.81 -3.21 -9.28
C TYR A 145 2.58 -4.11 -9.26
N GLN A 146 1.80 -4.01 -8.19
CA GLN A 146 0.50 -4.66 -8.11
C GLN A 146 -0.54 -3.66 -7.61
N ILE A 147 -1.71 -3.66 -8.26
CA ILE A 147 -2.92 -3.10 -7.67
C ILE A 147 -3.71 -4.25 -7.07
N THR A 148 -4.12 -4.11 -5.82
CA THR A 148 -5.07 -5.02 -5.19
C THR A 148 -6.36 -4.28 -4.90
N ILE A 149 -7.48 -4.93 -5.13
CA ILE A 149 -8.82 -4.42 -4.86
C ILE A 149 -9.46 -5.42 -3.90
N GLY A 150 -9.65 -5.04 -2.63
CA GLY A 150 -10.51 -5.75 -1.70
C GLY A 150 -11.96 -5.38 -1.93
N CYS A 151 -12.85 -6.35 -2.10
CA CYS A 151 -14.27 -6.12 -2.35
C CYS A 151 -15.05 -6.17 -1.02
N ASN A 152 -15.47 -5.01 -0.52
CA ASN A 152 -16.34 -4.91 0.66
C ASN A 152 -17.82 -4.92 0.26
N ASP A 153 -18.15 -4.29 -0.86
CA ASP A 153 -19.42 -4.47 -1.56
C ASP A 153 -19.50 -5.85 -2.22
N ASP A 154 -20.73 -6.30 -2.49
CA ASP A 154 -20.98 -7.57 -3.16
C ASP A 154 -20.66 -7.51 -4.66
N ILE A 155 -19.42 -7.89 -5.01
CA ILE A 155 -18.95 -7.90 -6.39
C ILE A 155 -19.12 -9.30 -6.99
N VAL A 156 -19.89 -9.38 -8.08
CA VAL A 156 -20.18 -10.63 -8.78
C VAL A 156 -19.46 -10.67 -10.13
N GLY A 157 -18.64 -11.71 -10.32
CA GLY A 157 -18.07 -12.07 -11.60
C GLY A 157 -18.92 -13.08 -12.35
N GLU A 158 -18.78 -13.12 -13.67
CA GLU A 158 -19.43 -14.10 -14.54
C GLU A 158 -18.36 -14.83 -15.37
N THR A 159 -18.46 -16.15 -15.43
CA THR A 159 -17.59 -16.97 -16.30
C THR A 159 -18.11 -16.98 -17.73
N LYS A 160 -17.31 -17.47 -18.70
CA LYS A 160 -17.71 -17.54 -20.12
C LYS A 160 -18.97 -18.39 -20.36
N ASP A 161 -19.23 -19.37 -19.49
CA ASP A 161 -20.41 -20.23 -19.48
C ASP A 161 -21.61 -19.63 -18.71
N GLY A 162 -21.51 -18.38 -18.24
CA GLY A 162 -22.60 -17.66 -17.58
C GLY A 162 -22.75 -17.94 -16.07
N LYS A 163 -21.82 -18.69 -15.47
CA LYS A 163 -21.86 -18.98 -14.03
C LYS A 163 -21.40 -17.77 -13.24
N LYS A 164 -22.25 -17.32 -12.32
CA LYS A 164 -21.95 -16.23 -11.39
C LYS A 164 -21.16 -16.72 -10.18
N TYR A 165 -20.25 -15.88 -9.69
CA TYR A 165 -19.48 -16.12 -8.46
C TYR A 165 -19.14 -14.80 -7.77
N HIS A 166 -19.13 -14.82 -6.45
CA HIS A 166 -18.76 -13.66 -5.64
C HIS A 166 -17.23 -13.52 -5.57
N ILE A 167 -16.75 -12.28 -5.61
CA ILE A 167 -15.33 -11.91 -5.63
C ILE A 167 -15.00 -11.22 -4.30
N THR A 168 -13.93 -11.66 -3.65
CA THR A 168 -13.40 -11.03 -2.42
C THR A 168 -12.20 -10.14 -2.69
N ALA A 169 -11.42 -10.47 -3.72
CA ALA A 169 -10.33 -9.61 -4.15
C ALA A 169 -10.00 -9.76 -5.63
N ILE A 170 -9.53 -8.68 -6.24
CA ILE A 170 -8.95 -8.65 -7.58
C ILE A 170 -7.51 -8.16 -7.45
N MET A 171 -6.58 -8.81 -8.13
CA MET A 171 -5.16 -8.45 -8.12
C MET A 171 -4.70 -8.27 -9.56
N LEU A 172 -4.01 -7.16 -9.83
CA LEU A 172 -3.54 -6.74 -11.14
C LEU A 172 -2.02 -6.59 -11.09
N LEU A 173 -1.30 -7.23 -11.99
CA LEU A 173 0.17 -7.15 -12.09
C LEU A 173 0.58 -6.16 -13.17
N TYR A 174 1.60 -5.34 -12.90
CA TYR A 174 2.12 -4.34 -13.82
C TYR A 174 3.65 -4.43 -13.91
N ASP A 175 4.16 -4.48 -15.14
CA ASP A 175 5.59 -4.40 -15.48
C ASP A 175 5.94 -3.08 -16.22
N CYS A 176 5.15 -2.03 -15.97
CA CYS A 176 5.23 -0.74 -16.63
C CYS A 176 5.60 0.41 -15.66
N ASP A 177 5.67 1.63 -16.18
CA ASP A 177 5.98 2.84 -15.39
C ASP A 177 4.96 3.09 -14.28
N TYR A 178 5.44 3.47 -13.09
CA TYR A 178 4.61 3.70 -11.91
C TYR A 178 3.50 4.73 -12.14
N SER A 179 3.72 5.77 -12.94
CA SER A 179 2.70 6.78 -13.21
C SER A 179 1.50 6.23 -13.98
N ILE A 180 1.70 5.19 -14.80
CA ILE A 180 0.61 4.47 -15.47
C ILE A 180 -0.20 3.69 -14.44
N VAL A 181 0.46 3.01 -13.51
CA VAL A 181 -0.19 2.25 -12.43
C VAL A 181 -1.07 3.17 -11.56
N VAL A 182 -0.59 4.36 -11.22
CA VAL A 182 -1.38 5.37 -10.48
C VAL A 182 -2.62 5.79 -11.25
N ASN A 183 -2.50 6.05 -12.55
CA ASN A 183 -3.64 6.44 -13.39
C ASN A 183 -4.70 5.32 -13.47
N ASP A 184 -4.27 4.06 -13.59
CA ASP A 184 -5.19 2.93 -13.59
C ASP A 184 -5.89 2.76 -12.24
N ALA A 185 -5.18 2.95 -11.13
CA ALA A 185 -5.76 2.91 -9.79
C ALA A 185 -6.85 3.98 -9.60
N GLU A 186 -6.57 5.22 -10.04
CA GLU A 186 -7.56 6.31 -10.04
C GLU A 186 -8.77 5.98 -10.93
N ASN A 187 -8.52 5.47 -12.14
CA ASN A 187 -9.58 5.16 -13.08
C ASN A 187 -10.48 4.00 -12.60
N ILE A 188 -9.92 3.01 -11.90
CA ILE A 188 -10.68 1.94 -11.25
C ILE A 188 -11.66 2.53 -10.24
N LEU A 189 -11.20 3.41 -9.35
CA LEU A 189 -12.05 4.07 -8.36
C LEU A 189 -13.16 4.89 -9.04
N ARG A 190 -12.79 5.71 -10.04
CA ARG A 190 -13.74 6.56 -10.77
C ARG A 190 -14.82 5.76 -11.51
N ILE A 191 -14.44 4.70 -12.22
CA ILE A 191 -15.42 3.84 -12.92
C ILE A 191 -16.32 3.13 -11.90
N TYR A 192 -15.75 2.68 -10.78
CA TYR A 192 -16.55 2.05 -9.74
C TYR A 192 -17.57 3.03 -9.14
N GLU A 193 -17.15 4.24 -8.77
CA GLU A 193 -18.02 5.27 -8.21
C GLU A 193 -19.16 5.66 -9.18
N THR A 194 -18.84 5.82 -10.47
CA THR A 194 -19.79 6.35 -11.46
C THR A 194 -20.66 5.28 -12.13
N GLU A 195 -20.16 4.06 -12.27
CA GLU A 195 -20.81 2.98 -13.03
C GLU A 195 -21.07 1.72 -12.19
N GLY A 196 -20.56 1.62 -10.96
CA GLY A 196 -20.76 0.47 -10.08
C GLY A 196 -20.09 -0.83 -10.57
N ARG A 197 -19.02 -0.72 -11.38
CA ARG A 197 -18.33 -1.88 -11.95
C ARG A 197 -16.82 -1.74 -11.93
N ILE A 198 -16.13 -2.89 -11.97
CA ILE A 198 -14.67 -2.97 -12.10
C ILE A 198 -14.35 -3.59 -13.46
N ASP A 199 -13.59 -2.87 -14.29
CA ASP A 199 -13.23 -3.31 -15.63
C ASP A 199 -11.71 -3.47 -15.78
N VAL A 200 -11.24 -4.67 -15.45
CA VAL A 200 -9.81 -4.99 -15.50
C VAL A 200 -9.25 -4.99 -16.92
N THR A 201 -10.09 -5.07 -17.95
CA THR A 201 -9.65 -5.12 -19.36
C THR A 201 -9.23 -3.77 -19.90
N LYS A 202 -9.58 -2.69 -19.20
CA LYS A 202 -9.22 -1.30 -19.55
C LYS A 202 -8.02 -0.79 -18.74
N THR A 203 -7.21 -1.71 -18.22
CA THR A 203 -5.99 -1.41 -17.49
C THR A 203 -4.77 -1.83 -18.31
N TYR A 204 -3.60 -1.31 -17.94
CA TYR A 204 -2.30 -1.73 -18.45
C TYR A 204 -1.76 -2.98 -17.74
N ALA A 205 -2.56 -3.64 -16.90
CA ALA A 205 -2.13 -4.84 -16.20
C ALA A 205 -1.75 -5.94 -17.19
N CYS A 206 -0.58 -6.55 -16.98
CA CYS A 206 -0.09 -7.65 -17.82
C CYS A 206 -0.61 -9.02 -17.36
N ASP A 207 -1.13 -9.12 -16.14
CA ASP A 207 -1.80 -10.31 -15.61
C ASP A 207 -2.85 -9.95 -14.56
N VAL A 208 -3.85 -10.82 -14.37
CA VAL A 208 -4.97 -10.61 -13.45
C VAL A 208 -5.29 -11.89 -12.70
N LYS A 209 -5.41 -11.78 -11.38
CA LYS A 209 -5.87 -12.85 -10.49
C LYS A 209 -7.13 -12.39 -9.76
N VAL A 210 -8.06 -13.33 -9.58
CA VAL A 210 -9.32 -13.09 -8.86
C VAL A 210 -9.43 -14.11 -7.73
N ARG A 211 -9.66 -13.62 -6.51
CA ARG A 211 -10.00 -14.44 -5.34
C ARG A 211 -11.51 -14.49 -5.21
N LYS A 212 -12.04 -15.71 -5.22
CA LYS A 212 -13.48 -15.96 -5.08
C LYS A 212 -13.85 -16.05 -3.61
N ALA A 213 -15.08 -15.67 -3.28
CA ALA A 213 -15.65 -15.98 -1.98
C ALA A 213 -15.78 -17.50 -1.82
N ILE A 214 -15.68 -17.95 -0.57
CA ILE A 214 -15.97 -19.33 -0.18
C ILE A 214 -17.40 -19.36 0.32
N ASP A 215 -18.20 -20.29 -0.21
CA ASP A 215 -19.57 -20.49 0.24
C ASP A 215 -19.56 -21.22 1.59
N ILE A 216 -19.92 -20.50 2.65
CA ILE A 216 -20.04 -21.03 4.00
C ILE A 216 -21.45 -20.75 4.48
N GLN A 217 -22.18 -21.81 4.81
CA GLN A 217 -23.47 -21.68 5.49
C GLN A 217 -23.23 -21.22 6.94
N LEU A 218 -23.69 -20.01 7.23
CA LEU A 218 -23.61 -19.39 8.56
C LEU A 218 -24.86 -19.71 9.38
N THR A 219 -24.69 -19.97 10.67
CA THR A 219 -25.82 -19.99 11.62
C THR A 219 -26.33 -18.57 11.89
N GLU A 220 -27.53 -18.43 12.49
CA GLU A 220 -28.06 -17.11 12.88
C GLU A 220 -27.15 -16.36 13.86
N GLU A 221 -26.43 -17.09 14.73
CA GLU A 221 -25.46 -16.50 15.67
C GLU A 221 -24.22 -15.99 14.92
N GLU A 222 -23.74 -16.73 13.92
CA GLU A 222 -22.54 -16.39 13.16
C GLU A 222 -22.75 -15.23 12.19
N LYS A 223 -23.97 -15.01 11.70
CA LYS A 223 -24.31 -13.89 10.80
C LYS A 223 -23.99 -12.51 11.39
N ASN A 224 -24.01 -12.39 12.72
CA ASN A 224 -23.69 -11.14 13.42
C ASN A 224 -22.21 -11.05 13.81
N GLY A 225 -21.43 -12.10 13.53
CA GLY A 225 -20.00 -12.15 13.82
C GLY A 225 -19.14 -11.44 12.77
N ALA A 226 -17.92 -11.12 13.15
CA ALA A 226 -16.89 -10.64 12.23
C ALA A 226 -16.19 -11.79 11.50
N VAL A 227 -16.03 -12.92 12.18
CA VAL A 227 -15.25 -14.07 11.73
C VAL A 227 -16.02 -15.34 12.01
N VAL A 228 -15.98 -16.28 11.07
CA VAL A 228 -16.42 -17.65 11.24
C VAL A 228 -15.21 -18.58 11.16
N ILE A 229 -15.19 -19.63 12.00
CA ILE A 229 -14.14 -20.65 11.96
C ILE A 229 -14.72 -21.93 11.38
N ARG A 230 -14.06 -22.49 10.36
CA ARG A 230 -14.37 -23.82 9.82
C ARG A 230 -13.07 -24.60 9.74
N ASP A 231 -13.03 -25.78 10.36
CA ASP A 231 -11.87 -26.67 10.40
C ASP A 231 -10.57 -25.99 10.88
N GLY A 232 -10.69 -25.09 11.86
CA GLY A 232 -9.56 -24.32 12.41
C GLY A 232 -9.09 -23.14 11.54
N ILE A 233 -9.71 -22.92 10.39
CA ILE A 233 -9.40 -21.79 9.49
C ILE A 233 -10.39 -20.65 9.77
N PRO A 234 -9.90 -19.44 10.10
CA PRO A 234 -10.75 -18.26 10.24
C PRO A 234 -11.09 -17.66 8.88
N TYR A 235 -12.35 -17.29 8.69
CA TYR A 235 -12.88 -16.60 7.51
C TYR A 235 -13.56 -15.31 7.94
N LEU A 236 -13.28 -14.22 7.24
CA LEU A 236 -13.91 -12.92 7.48
C LEU A 236 -15.29 -12.87 6.82
N ILE A 237 -16.29 -12.36 7.53
CA ILE A 237 -17.66 -12.19 7.02
C ILE A 237 -17.83 -10.75 6.50
N LEU A 238 -17.77 -10.59 5.19
CA LEU A 238 -17.93 -9.30 4.50
C LEU A 238 -19.40 -9.00 4.15
N GLY A 239 -19.69 -7.74 3.81
CA GLY A 239 -21.03 -7.30 3.38
C GLY A 239 -22.05 -7.10 4.53
N THR A 240 -21.63 -7.22 5.78
CA THR A 240 -22.50 -7.02 6.97
C THR A 240 -22.49 -5.59 7.50
N GLY A 241 -21.59 -4.74 7.00
CA GLY A 241 -21.34 -3.39 7.54
C GLY A 241 -20.56 -3.35 8.85
N ASN A 242 -20.25 -4.52 9.44
CA ASN A 242 -19.50 -4.64 10.70
C ASN A 242 -18.01 -4.91 10.50
N THR A 243 -17.62 -5.40 9.32
CA THR A 243 -16.21 -5.64 8.97
C THR A 243 -15.91 -5.15 7.57
N PHE A 244 -14.68 -4.67 7.39
CA PHE A 244 -14.18 -4.15 6.13
C PHE A 244 -12.75 -4.64 5.92
N LEU A 245 -12.44 -5.04 4.69
CA LEU A 245 -11.07 -5.15 4.19
C LEU A 245 -10.52 -3.74 4.04
N ASN A 246 -9.44 -3.43 4.76
CA ASN A 246 -8.68 -2.20 4.53
C ASN A 246 -7.63 -2.37 3.43
N SER A 247 -7.14 -3.59 3.27
CA SER A 247 -6.13 -3.93 2.27
C SER A 247 -6.06 -5.43 2.01
N VAL A 248 -5.70 -5.81 0.80
CA VAL A 248 -5.32 -7.16 0.42
C VAL A 248 -3.84 -7.11 0.06
N HIS A 249 -2.99 -7.83 0.79
CA HIS A 249 -1.56 -7.78 0.51
C HIS A 249 -1.23 -8.36 -0.87
N PHE A 250 -0.24 -7.75 -1.53
CA PHE A 250 0.25 -8.21 -2.83
C PHE A 250 0.85 -9.62 -2.77
N GLU A 251 0.96 -10.28 -3.92
CA GLU A 251 1.58 -11.59 -4.03
C GLU A 251 3.07 -11.45 -4.35
N LYS A 252 3.92 -11.75 -3.37
CA LYS A 252 5.38 -11.71 -3.55
C LYS A 252 5.84 -12.75 -4.56
N GLY A 253 6.71 -12.36 -5.47
CA GLY A 253 7.28 -13.20 -6.52
C GLY A 253 6.37 -13.38 -7.75
N TRP A 254 5.25 -12.67 -7.86
CA TRP A 254 4.40 -12.75 -9.05
C TRP A 254 5.11 -12.09 -10.24
N GLN A 255 5.42 -12.91 -11.24
CA GLN A 255 6.12 -12.52 -12.47
C GLN A 255 5.14 -12.32 -13.62
N PRO A 256 5.44 -11.42 -14.57
CA PRO A 256 4.68 -11.29 -15.80
C PRO A 256 4.65 -12.62 -16.58
N PRO A 257 3.56 -12.93 -17.29
CA PRO A 257 3.50 -14.10 -18.15
C PRO A 257 4.59 -13.99 -19.23
N GLU A 258 5.16 -15.13 -19.61
CA GLU A 258 6.14 -15.18 -20.69
C GLU A 258 5.56 -14.55 -21.95
N LYS A 259 6.29 -13.59 -22.54
CA LYS A 259 5.89 -12.96 -23.80
C LYS A 259 5.86 -14.04 -24.87
N LYS A 260 4.65 -14.38 -25.33
CA LYS A 260 4.43 -15.26 -26.48
C LYS A 260 4.81 -14.55 -27.77
#